data_AF-A0A3S4I5F4-F1
#
_entry.id   AF-A0A3S4I5F4-F1
#
_cell.length_a   1.000
_cell.length_b   1.000
_cell.length_c   1.000
_cell.angle_alpha   90.00
_cell.angle_beta   90.00
_cell.angle_gamma   90.00
#
_symmetry.space_group_name_H-M   'P 1'
#
loop_
_entity.id
_entity.type
_entity.pdbx_description
1 polymer ?
#
loop_
_entity_poly.entity_id
_entity_poly.type
_entity_poly.pdbx_seq_one_letter_code
_entity_poly.pdbx_strand_id
1 'polypeptide(L)' 'MYQLLALLDRHEQIRLEPSALAGMPGPWRVVANPQWQAQQGLSEQQMANASHVVWATGGGMVPEDEMAAYLRQGT' A
#
# COMPACT_ATOMS: atom_id res chain seq x y z
N MET A 1 -6.64 6.46 -1.46
CA MET A 1 -5.94 6.09 -0.21
C MET A 1 -6.89 5.46 0.80
N TYR A 2 -8.05 6.06 1.08
CA TYR A 2 -9.06 5.49 1.99
C TYR A 2 -9.52 4.05 1.65
N GLN A 3 -9.74 3.75 0.36
CA GLN A 3 -10.06 2.37 -0.06
C GLN A 3 -8.95 1.36 0.30
N LEU A 4 -7.68 1.76 0.20
CA LEU A 4 -6.54 0.89 0.55
C LEU A 4 -6.43 0.70 2.06
N LEU A 5 -6.74 1.74 2.84
CA LEU A 5 -6.86 1.63 4.29
C LEU A 5 -7.97 0.64 4.68
N ALA A 6 -9.15 0.73 4.04
CA ALA A 6 -10.26 -0.19 4.31
C ALA A 6 -9.92 -1.64 3.94
N LEU A 7 -9.19 -1.86 2.84
CA LEU A 7 -8.68 -3.19 2.48
C LEU A 7 -7.65 -3.71 3.50
N LEU A 8 -6.72 -2.86 3.92
CA LEU A 8 -5.69 -3.24 4.89
C LEU A 8 -6.27 -3.60 6.26
N ASP A 9 -7.23 -2.82 6.76
CA ASP A 9 -7.94 -3.13 8.01
C ASP A 9 -8.73 -4.44 7.90
N ARG A 10 -9.40 -4.67 6.75
CA ARG A 10 -10.18 -5.89 6.52
C ARG A 10 -9.34 -7.15 6.46
N HIS A 11 -8.19 -7.11 5.77
CA HIS A 11 -7.41 -8.31 5.46
C HIS A 11 -6.27 -8.56 6.45
N GLU A 12 -5.67 -7.50 6.98
CA GLU A 12 -4.47 -7.58 7.84
C GLU A 12 -4.72 -7.04 9.25
N GLN A 13 -5.90 -6.45 9.52
CA GLN A 13 -6.23 -5.82 10.81
C GLN A 13 -5.25 -4.70 11.21
N ILE A 14 -4.64 -4.05 10.20
CA ILE A 14 -3.71 -2.93 10.38
C ILE A 14 -4.40 -1.63 10.02
N ARG A 15 -4.37 -0.68 10.95
CA ARG A 15 -4.94 0.66 10.80
C ARG A 15 -3.84 1.69 10.72
N LEU A 16 -3.84 2.47 9.65
CA LEU A 16 -2.86 3.51 9.38
C LEU A 16 -3.57 4.82 9.03
N GLU A 17 -2.89 5.95 9.23
CA GLU A 17 -3.37 7.22 8.69
C GLU A 17 -3.29 7.21 7.15
N PRO A 18 -4.12 7.98 6.44
CA PRO A 18 -4.16 7.93 4.97
C PRO A 18 -2.78 8.14 4.32
N SER A 19 -1.98 9.10 4.79
CA SER A 19 -0.62 9.41 4.33
C SER A 19 0.28 8.17 4.33
N ALA A 20 0.19 7.32 5.34
CA ALA A 20 0.99 6.11 5.47
C ALA A 20 0.65 5.02 4.43
N LEU A 21 -0.45 5.17 3.67
CA LEU A 21 -0.80 4.29 2.55
C LEU A 21 -0.23 4.78 1.21
N ALA A 22 0.50 5.90 1.15
CA ALA A 22 1.01 6.45 -0.11
C ALA A 22 1.89 5.46 -0.90
N GLY A 23 2.63 4.59 -0.19
CA GLY A 23 3.46 3.54 -0.78
C GLY A 23 2.70 2.27 -1.20
N MET A 24 1.47 2.05 -0.71
CA MET A 24 0.72 0.81 -0.93
C MET A 24 0.40 0.49 -2.40
N PRO A 25 0.16 1.47 -3.30
CA PRO A 25 0.03 1.21 -4.74
C PRO A 25 1.36 0.92 -5.45
N GLY A 26 2.51 1.17 -4.80
CA GLY A 26 3.84 1.05 -5.39
C GLY A 26 4.11 -0.30 -6.07
N PRO A 27 3.86 -1.44 -5.39
CA PRO A 27 4.07 -2.77 -5.97
C PRO A 27 3.29 -2.97 -7.28
N TRP A 28 2.00 -2.60 -7.31
CA TRP A 28 1.18 -2.73 -8.51
C TRP A 28 1.66 -1.86 -9.65
N ARG A 29 2.11 -0.63 -9.36
CA ARG A 29 2.67 0.27 -10.38
C ARG A 29 3.97 -0.27 -10.98
N VAL A 30 4.82 -0.88 -10.15
CA VAL A 30 6.06 -1.51 -10.61
C VAL A 30 5.74 -2.70 -11.51
N VAL A 31 4.90 -3.63 -11.06
CA VAL A 31 4.53 -4.83 -11.83
C VAL A 31 3.81 -4.48 -13.14
N ALA A 32 2.96 -3.44 -13.14
CA ALA A 32 2.25 -2.99 -14.33
C ALA A 32 3.12 -2.18 -15.32
N ASN A 33 4.42 -1.99 -15.06
CA ASN A 33 5.31 -1.20 -15.91
C ASN A 33 6.49 -2.03 -16.47
N PRO A 34 6.25 -2.86 -17.50
CA PRO A 34 7.30 -3.71 -18.09
C PRO A 34 8.42 -2.89 -18.76
N GLN A 35 8.11 -1.71 -19.29
CA GLN A 35 9.13 -0.83 -19.87
C GLN A 35 10.13 -0.36 -18.81
N TRP A 36 9.66 0.07 -17.65
CA TRP A 36 10.54 0.45 -16.55
C TRP A 36 11.35 -0.74 -16.04
N GLN A 37 10.72 -1.91 -15.87
CA GLN A 37 11.42 -3.14 -15.47
C GLN A 37 12.58 -3.47 -16.43
N ALA A 38 12.34 -3.40 -17.73
CA ALA A 38 13.36 -3.61 -18.75
C ALA A 38 14.49 -2.56 -18.67
N GLN A 39 14.16 -1.28 -18.44
CA GLN A 39 15.15 -0.22 -18.24
C GLN A 39 16.01 -0.44 -16.98
N GLN A 40 15.46 -1.07 -15.94
CA GLN A 40 16.20 -1.46 -14.74
C GLN A 40 16.95 -2.79 -14.89
N GLY A 41 16.86 -3.45 -16.05
CA GLY A 41 17.48 -4.77 -16.27
C GLY A 41 16.86 -5.91 -15.45
N LEU A 42 15.60 -5.76 -15.04
CA LEU A 42 14.88 -6.76 -14.25
C LEU A 42 14.21 -7.77 -15.18
N SER A 43 14.62 -9.04 -15.08
CA SER A 43 13.97 -10.14 -15.79
C SER A 43 12.64 -10.54 -15.15
N GLU A 44 11.79 -11.24 -15.91
CA GLU A 44 10.54 -11.82 -15.40
C GLU A 44 10.79 -12.72 -14.18
N GLN A 45 11.85 -13.54 -14.20
CA GLN A 45 12.20 -14.41 -13.08
C GLN A 45 12.58 -13.61 -11.84
N GLN A 46 13.33 -12.51 -11.98
CA GLN A 46 13.66 -11.65 -10.84
C GLN A 46 12.42 -10.97 -10.28
N MET A 47 11.53 -10.47 -11.16
CA MET A 47 10.26 -9.86 -10.75
C MET A 47 9.33 -10.87 -10.06
N ALA A 48 9.29 -12.12 -10.52
CA ALA A 48 8.51 -13.19 -9.90
C ALA A 48 8.99 -13.55 -8.48
N ASN A 49 10.26 -13.27 -8.16
CA ASN A 49 10.85 -13.50 -6.83
C ASN A 49 11.06 -12.20 -6.05
N ALA A 50 10.54 -11.07 -6.52
CA ALA A 50 10.75 -9.78 -5.89
C ALA A 50 9.92 -9.64 -4.61
N SER A 51 10.57 -9.22 -3.53
CA SER A 51 9.88 -8.79 -2.31
C SER A 51 9.61 -7.29 -2.37
N HIS A 52 8.34 -6.91 -2.30
CA HIS A 52 7.94 -5.51 -2.21
C HIS A 52 7.76 -5.10 -0.75
N VAL A 53 8.52 -4.11 -0.30
CA VAL A 53 8.41 -3.56 1.06
C VAL A 53 7.66 -2.24 1.00
N VAL A 54 6.48 -2.19 1.63
CA VAL A 54 5.72 -0.97 1.82
C VAL A 54 6.05 -0.39 3.20
N TRP A 55 6.43 0.88 3.25
CA TRP A 55 6.80 1.56 4.49
C TRP A 55 5.62 2.34 5.07
N ALA A 56 5.01 1.81 6.12
CA ALA A 56 3.98 2.53 6.88
C ALA A 56 4.63 3.60 7.76
N THR A 57 4.28 4.87 7.56
CA THR A 57 4.93 6.01 8.23
C THR A 57 4.24 6.46 9.53
N GLY A 58 3.01 6.03 9.79
CA GLY A 58 2.22 6.53 10.92
C GLY A 58 0.81 5.94 11.00
N GLY A 59 0.04 6.40 12.00
CA GLY A 59 -1.34 5.96 12.24
C GLY A 59 -1.61 5.35 13.60
N GLY A 60 -0.57 4.89 14.32
CA GLY A 60 -0.74 4.19 15.61
C GLY A 60 -1.27 5.06 16.76
N MET A 61 -1.28 6.39 16.60
CA MET A 61 -1.82 7.34 17.60
C MET A 61 -3.08 8.07 17.09
N VAL A 62 -3.62 7.68 15.94
CA VAL A 62 -4.86 8.30 15.43
C VAL A 62 -6.01 7.93 16.35
N PRO A 63 -6.77 8.90 16.88
CA PRO A 63 -7.96 8.65 17.69
C PRO A 63 -8.97 7.73 17.00
N GLU A 64 -9.71 6.95 17.79
CA GLU A 64 -10.62 5.93 17.25
C GLU A 64 -11.74 6.54 16.37
N ASP A 65 -12.27 7.69 16.76
CA ASP A 65 -13.31 8.41 16.04
C ASP A 65 -12.81 8.94 14.68
N GLU A 66 -11.59 9.44 14.65
CA GLU A 66 -10.91 9.87 13.43
C GLU A 66 -10.59 8.69 12.50
N MET A 67 -10.06 7.59 13.05
CA MET A 67 -9.80 6.36 12.30
C MET A 67 -11.10 5.78 11.71
N ALA A 68 -12.19 5.79 12.48
CA ALA A 68 -13.49 5.37 11.99
C ALA A 68 -14.01 6.28 10.86
N ALA A 69 -13.70 7.58 10.89
CA ALA A 69 -14.02 8.50 9.79
C ALA A 69 -13.22 8.17 8.52
N TYR A 70 -11.95 7.81 8.64
CA TYR A 70 -11.14 7.37 7.50
C TYR A 70 -11.66 6.07 6.89
N LEU A 71 -12.03 5.10 7.71
CA LEU A 71 -12.57 3.82 7.23
C LEU A 71 -13.92 4.00 6.52
N ARG A 72 -14.80 4.90 7.00
CA ARG A 72 -16.06 5.25 6.32
C ARG A 72 -15.88 5.92 4.96
N GLN A 73 -14.73 6.54 4.68
CA GLN A 73 -14.42 7.06 3.35
C GLN A 73 -13.89 5.99 2.40
N GLY A 74 -13.50 4.83 2.93
CA GLY A 74 -12.96 3.70 2.19
C GLY A 74 -13.98 2.61 1.85
N THR A 75 -15.25 2.78 2.26
CA THR A 75 -16.39 1.92 1.89
C THR A 75 -16.86 2.14 0.47
#